data_AF-V2XN84-F1
#
_entry.id   AF-V2XN84-F1
#
_cell.length_a   1.000
_cell.length_b   1.000
_cell.length_c   1.000
_cell.angle_alpha   90.00
_cell.angle_beta   90.00
_cell.angle_gamma   90.00
#
_symmetry.space_group_name_H-M   'P 1'
#
loop_
_entity.id
_entity.type
_entity.pdbx_description
1 polymer ?
#
loop_
_entity_poly.entity_id
_entity_poly.type
_entity_poly.pdbx_seq_one_letter_code
_entity_poly.pdbx_strand_id
1 'polypeptide(L)'
;MEIKSPDKRPRTPEDEEPSKRQKLVLDTAPLDNVIPEPHLYPSGDNKAPDLKKLLSYAKSQPIPIHPHTLPISVSHVHSRRAWLIPVRGTLPWDRATSAVVLDPEFSPQTPQPGGTTSSEPIVWTHAALLAFWQYVLSFRQKTKLGSLSLSFTTPETRHSNLNAHLDLSNDDDEEVSLLKKRNQDFHKRIAHPLASVVYIKIYHYAEVSMHVRHGIDLFRFKTESPERRIKVMEGARLVLVDELSNGVLIS
;
A
#
# COMPACT_ATOMS: atom_id res chain seq x y z
N MET A 1 44.44 -54.69 -7.30
CA MET A 1 43.02 -55.02 -7.06
C MET A 1 42.27 -53.70 -6.95
N GLU A 2 41.55 -53.33 -8.00
CA GLU A 2 40.93 -52.02 -8.16
C GLU A 2 39.44 -52.15 -7.80
N ILE A 3 39.03 -51.57 -6.67
CA ILE A 3 37.67 -51.66 -6.15
C ILE A 3 36.81 -50.64 -6.91
N LYS A 4 36.07 -51.11 -7.91
CA LYS A 4 35.09 -50.30 -8.64
C LYS A 4 33.99 -49.83 -7.68
N SER A 5 33.85 -48.51 -7.53
CA SER A 5 32.75 -47.89 -6.79
C SER A 5 31.40 -48.21 -7.43
N PRO A 6 30.35 -48.46 -6.63
CA PRO A 6 29.03 -48.80 -7.15
C PRO A 6 28.35 -47.59 -7.79
N ASP A 7 27.79 -47.84 -8.97
CA ASP A 7 26.94 -46.94 -9.76
C ASP A 7 25.79 -46.36 -8.92
N LYS A 8 25.82 -45.04 -8.73
CA LYS A 8 24.69 -44.29 -8.16
C LYS A 8 23.61 -44.15 -9.22
N ARG A 9 22.55 -44.96 -9.11
CA ARG A 9 21.34 -44.82 -9.94
C ARG A 9 20.76 -43.40 -9.79
N PRO A 10 20.41 -42.72 -10.90
CA PRO A 10 19.71 -41.44 -10.85
C PRO A 10 18.32 -41.65 -10.23
N ARG A 11 17.99 -40.85 -9.21
CA ARG A 11 16.66 -40.84 -8.58
C ARG A 11 15.65 -40.26 -9.57
N THR A 12 14.57 -40.98 -9.80
CA THR A 12 13.42 -40.56 -10.58
C THR A 12 12.72 -39.37 -9.88
N PRO A 13 12.42 -38.27 -10.58
CA PRO A 13 11.86 -37.05 -9.99
C PRO A 13 10.35 -37.11 -9.66
N GLU A 14 9.74 -38.30 -9.53
CA GLU A 14 8.28 -38.44 -9.39
C GLU A 14 7.76 -38.48 -7.94
N ASP A 15 8.64 -38.50 -6.92
CA ASP A 15 8.24 -38.64 -5.50
C ASP A 15 8.60 -37.43 -4.60
N GLU A 16 8.76 -36.22 -5.16
CA GLU A 16 8.82 -35.02 -4.31
C GLU A 16 7.40 -34.67 -3.83
N GLU A 17 7.06 -35.15 -2.62
CA GLU A 17 5.86 -34.77 -1.90
C GLU A 17 5.70 -33.23 -1.92
N PRO A 18 4.52 -32.70 -2.29
CA PRO A 18 4.31 -31.26 -2.36
C PRO A 18 4.57 -30.66 -0.99
N SER A 19 5.65 -29.88 -0.88
CA SER A 19 6.01 -29.14 0.32
C SER A 19 4.78 -28.44 0.88
N LYS A 20 4.39 -28.80 2.11
CA LYS A 20 3.20 -28.27 2.80
C LYS A 20 3.35 -26.75 2.86
N ARG A 21 2.58 -26.03 2.03
CA ARG A 21 2.56 -24.56 2.02
C ARG A 21 2.21 -24.08 3.42
N GLN A 22 3.17 -23.45 4.10
CA GLN A 22 2.97 -22.88 5.42
C GLN A 22 1.87 -21.82 5.33
N LYS A 23 0.81 -21.97 6.12
CA LYS A 23 -0.31 -21.03 6.15
C LYS A 23 0.19 -19.70 6.71
N LEU A 24 0.08 -18.63 5.94
CA LEU A 24 0.42 -17.27 6.41
C LEU A 24 -0.59 -16.84 7.46
N VAL A 25 -0.11 -16.40 8.62
CA VAL A 25 -0.94 -15.79 9.68
C VAL A 25 -0.89 -14.28 9.48
N LEU A 26 -2.05 -13.68 9.26
CA LEU A 26 -2.18 -12.25 8.98
C LEU A 26 -2.40 -11.48 10.28
N ASP A 27 -1.68 -10.39 10.43
CA ASP A 27 -1.90 -9.41 11.48
C ASP A 27 -3.20 -8.65 11.20
N THR A 28 -4.11 -8.66 12.18
CA THR A 28 -5.37 -7.91 12.15
C THR A 28 -5.42 -6.79 13.19
N ALA A 29 -4.41 -6.68 14.05
CA ALA A 29 -4.33 -5.66 15.08
C ALA A 29 -4.16 -4.26 14.47
N PRO A 30 -4.52 -3.19 15.21
CA PRO A 30 -4.26 -1.82 14.78
C PRO A 30 -2.77 -1.58 14.52
N LEU A 31 -2.45 -0.89 13.43
CA LEU A 31 -1.06 -0.67 12.97
C LEU A 31 -0.45 0.65 13.47
N ASP A 32 -1.16 1.35 14.34
CA ASP A 32 -0.76 2.66 14.87
C ASP A 32 0.52 2.56 15.72
N ASN A 33 0.77 1.39 16.31
CA ASN A 33 1.98 1.10 17.07
C ASN A 33 3.18 0.69 16.19
N VAL A 34 2.94 0.35 14.92
CA VAL A 34 4.01 -0.09 14.00
C VAL A 34 4.67 1.10 13.30
N ILE A 35 3.86 2.07 12.90
CA ILE A 35 4.35 3.31 12.29
C ILE A 35 4.33 4.41 13.36
N PRO A 36 5.50 4.97 13.74
CA PRO A 36 5.55 5.97 14.80
C PRO A 36 4.88 7.28 14.38
N GLU A 37 4.31 7.97 15.36
CA GLU A 37 3.79 9.32 15.21
C GLU A 37 4.90 10.36 14.94
N PRO A 38 4.57 11.50 14.29
CA PRO A 38 3.27 11.83 13.71
C PRO A 38 2.97 11.05 12.42
N HIS A 39 1.70 10.70 12.19
CA HIS A 39 1.29 10.03 10.94
C HIS A 39 1.11 10.98 9.76
N LEU A 40 1.14 12.29 9.98
CA LEU A 40 1.05 13.32 8.94
C LEU A 40 2.30 14.19 8.95
N TYR A 41 2.99 14.24 7.81
CA TYR A 41 4.12 15.13 7.57
C TYR A 41 3.78 16.08 6.42
N PRO A 42 3.45 17.34 6.69
CA PRO A 42 3.13 18.30 5.63
C PRO A 42 4.33 18.59 4.74
N SER A 43 4.02 19.12 3.55
CA SER A 43 5.02 19.60 2.60
C SER A 43 5.86 20.72 3.21
N GLY A 44 7.18 20.66 3.03
CA GLY A 44 8.08 21.76 3.36
C GLY A 44 8.32 22.70 2.18
N ASP A 45 8.96 23.83 2.44
CA ASP A 45 9.40 24.79 1.43
C ASP A 45 10.61 24.25 0.67
N ASN A 46 10.35 23.60 -0.46
CA ASN A 46 11.39 23.02 -1.31
C ASN A 46 11.41 23.71 -2.67
N LYS A 47 12.63 23.92 -3.18
CA LYS A 47 12.83 24.37 -4.57
C LYS A 47 12.23 23.36 -5.54
N ALA A 48 11.83 23.86 -6.71
CA ALA A 48 11.39 23.02 -7.81
C ALA A 48 12.51 22.01 -8.17
N PRO A 49 12.16 20.73 -8.41
CA PRO A 49 13.13 19.70 -8.74
C PRO A 49 13.68 19.86 -10.16
N ASP A 50 14.95 19.51 -10.36
CA ASP A 50 15.55 19.44 -11.68
C ASP A 50 15.20 18.10 -12.35
N LEU A 51 14.07 18.09 -13.07
CA LEU A 51 13.50 16.89 -13.70
C LEU A 51 14.47 16.18 -14.65
N LYS A 52 15.42 16.90 -15.26
CA LYS A 52 16.39 16.33 -16.21
C LYS A 52 17.38 15.37 -15.54
N LYS A 53 17.58 15.49 -14.23
CA LYS A 53 18.47 14.62 -13.44
C LYS A 53 17.76 13.44 -12.81
N LEU A 54 16.43 13.37 -12.96
CA LEU A 54 15.61 12.35 -12.31
C LEU A 54 15.25 11.26 -13.31
N LEU A 55 15.42 10.01 -12.89
CA LEU A 55 14.93 8.87 -13.64
C LEU A 55 13.42 8.77 -13.49
N SER A 56 12.72 8.57 -14.60
CA SER A 56 11.27 8.31 -14.60
C SER A 56 11.02 6.80 -14.51
N TYR A 57 9.92 6.40 -13.88
CA TYR A 57 9.53 5.01 -13.81
C TYR A 57 9.03 4.51 -15.18
N ALA A 58 9.65 3.45 -15.69
CA ALA A 58 9.39 2.91 -17.02
C ALA A 58 9.21 1.38 -17.06
N LYS A 59 9.06 0.72 -15.90
CA LYS A 59 8.96 -0.75 -15.83
C LYS A 59 7.59 -1.29 -16.26
N SER A 60 6.56 -0.48 -16.19
CA SER A 60 5.19 -0.83 -16.60
C SER A 60 4.59 0.33 -17.38
N GLN A 61 3.67 0.00 -18.29
CA GLN A 61 2.87 1.00 -18.98
C GLN A 61 1.77 1.50 -18.02
N PRO A 62 1.65 2.82 -17.79
CA PRO A 62 0.56 3.37 -17.00
C PRO A 62 -0.80 3.00 -17.60
N ILE A 63 -1.75 2.62 -16.73
CA ILE A 63 -3.13 2.32 -17.08
C ILE A 63 -3.99 3.48 -16.56
N PRO A 64 -4.54 4.35 -17.42
CA PRO A 64 -5.35 5.46 -16.96
C PRO A 64 -6.65 4.95 -16.31
N ILE A 65 -7.09 5.63 -15.26
CA ILE A 65 -8.37 5.36 -14.60
C ILE A 65 -9.40 6.36 -15.17
N HIS A 66 -10.56 5.85 -15.60
CA HIS A 66 -11.63 6.70 -16.13
C HIS A 66 -12.01 7.80 -15.12
N PRO A 67 -12.20 9.07 -15.55
CA PRO A 67 -12.34 9.53 -16.94
C PRO A 67 -11.03 9.92 -17.64
N HIS A 68 -9.87 9.69 -17.02
CA HIS A 68 -8.60 10.12 -17.59
C HIS A 68 -8.18 9.25 -18.80
N THR A 69 -7.39 9.84 -19.69
CA THR A 69 -6.78 9.20 -20.86
C THR A 69 -5.28 9.52 -20.93
N LEU A 70 -4.52 8.77 -21.73
CA LEU A 70 -3.10 9.04 -21.95
C LEU A 70 -2.90 9.96 -23.18
N PRO A 71 -1.95 10.91 -23.14
CA PRO A 71 -1.15 11.31 -21.98
C PRO A 71 -2.01 12.00 -20.92
N ILE A 72 -1.74 11.77 -19.64
CA ILE A 72 -2.49 12.40 -18.55
C ILE A 72 -2.22 13.91 -18.61
N SER A 73 -3.24 14.69 -18.94
CA SER A 73 -3.15 16.15 -18.92
C SER A 73 -2.71 16.63 -17.54
N VAL A 74 -1.67 17.45 -17.49
CA VAL A 74 -1.28 18.17 -16.28
C VAL A 74 -2.06 19.46 -16.30
N SER A 75 -3.20 19.47 -15.61
CA SER A 75 -4.16 20.59 -15.64
C SER A 75 -3.53 21.89 -15.15
N HIS A 76 -2.68 21.85 -14.11
CA HIS A 76 -1.93 23.01 -13.63
C HIS A 76 -0.53 22.64 -13.12
N VAL A 77 0.41 23.60 -13.22
CA VAL A 77 1.80 23.49 -12.69
C VAL A 77 1.82 23.21 -11.18
N HIS A 78 0.76 23.61 -10.47
CA HIS A 78 0.62 23.42 -9.02
C HIS A 78 -0.35 22.29 -8.63
N SER A 79 -0.85 21.52 -9.61
CA SER A 79 -1.69 20.36 -9.31
C SER A 79 -0.92 19.36 -8.46
N ARG A 80 -1.57 18.89 -7.40
CA ARG A 80 -0.99 17.93 -6.46
C ARG A 80 -1.59 16.56 -6.75
N ARG A 81 -0.74 15.54 -6.69
CA ARG A 81 -1.15 14.15 -6.82
C ARG A 81 -0.57 13.36 -5.66
N ALA A 82 -1.03 12.14 -5.48
CA ALA A 82 -0.42 11.26 -4.51
C ALA A 82 -0.39 9.81 -4.99
N TRP A 83 0.69 9.12 -4.67
CA TRP A 83 0.73 7.66 -4.76
C TRP A 83 0.12 7.06 -3.49
N LEU A 84 -0.75 6.08 -3.67
CA LEU A 84 -1.28 5.22 -2.61
C LEU A 84 -0.45 3.93 -2.54
N ILE A 85 0.17 3.70 -1.39
CA ILE A 85 0.89 2.46 -1.07
C ILE A 85 0.00 1.64 -0.14
N PRO A 86 -0.59 0.53 -0.61
CA PRO A 86 -1.43 -0.30 0.24
C PRO A 86 -0.55 -1.00 1.29
N VAL A 87 -0.99 -0.92 2.55
CA VAL A 87 -0.36 -1.60 3.70
C VAL A 87 -1.20 -2.81 4.10
N ARG A 88 -2.52 -2.65 4.15
CA ARG A 88 -3.46 -3.74 4.45
C ARG A 88 -4.77 -3.52 3.68
N GLY A 89 -5.24 -4.53 2.96
CA GLY A 89 -6.48 -4.51 2.18
C GLY A 89 -6.27 -4.32 0.67
N THR A 90 -7.35 -4.04 -0.04
CA THR A 90 -7.36 -3.90 -1.50
C THR A 90 -7.92 -2.55 -1.88
N LEU A 91 -7.15 -1.77 -2.65
CA LEU A 91 -7.61 -0.50 -3.17
C LEU A 91 -8.80 -0.70 -4.14
N PRO A 92 -9.72 0.27 -4.24
CA PRO A 92 -10.99 0.12 -4.96
C PRO A 92 -10.87 0.13 -6.50
N TRP A 93 -9.66 0.38 -7.03
CA TRP A 93 -9.43 0.41 -8.47
C TRP A 93 -8.99 -0.95 -8.99
N ASP A 94 -9.65 -1.42 -10.05
CA ASP A 94 -9.30 -2.67 -10.71
C ASP A 94 -7.81 -2.72 -11.05
N ARG A 95 -7.17 -3.87 -10.87
CA ARG A 95 -5.73 -4.12 -11.08
C ARG A 95 -4.77 -3.46 -10.08
N ALA A 96 -5.25 -2.71 -9.10
CA ALA A 96 -4.40 -2.26 -8.00
C ALA A 96 -3.95 -3.48 -7.17
N THR A 97 -2.66 -3.55 -6.84
CA THR A 97 -2.15 -4.64 -6.00
C THR A 97 -2.67 -4.48 -4.57
N SER A 98 -3.15 -5.57 -3.97
CA SER A 98 -3.55 -5.59 -2.55
C SER A 98 -2.34 -5.72 -1.64
N ALA A 99 -2.52 -5.54 -0.34
CA ALA A 99 -1.46 -5.74 0.64
C ALA A 99 -1.97 -6.45 1.89
N VAL A 100 -1.07 -7.18 2.53
CA VAL A 100 -1.30 -7.85 3.81
C VAL A 100 -0.11 -7.61 4.73
N VAL A 101 -0.35 -7.68 6.04
CA VAL A 101 0.69 -7.61 7.06
C VAL A 101 0.74 -8.96 7.76
N LEU A 102 1.93 -9.52 7.91
CA LEU A 102 2.15 -10.77 8.65
C LEU A 102 2.15 -10.51 10.15
N ASP A 103 1.59 -11.46 10.89
CA ASP A 103 1.65 -11.46 12.34
C ASP A 103 3.09 -11.73 12.83
N PRO A 104 3.68 -10.81 13.62
CA PRO A 104 5.06 -10.95 14.08
C PRO A 104 5.27 -12.16 15.01
N GLU A 105 4.24 -12.64 15.72
CA GLU A 105 4.34 -13.75 16.67
C GLU A 105 4.39 -15.11 15.96
N PHE A 106 3.65 -15.25 14.86
CA PHE A 106 3.48 -16.53 14.16
C PHE A 106 4.32 -16.67 12.89
N SER A 107 4.88 -15.56 12.41
CA SER A 107 5.63 -15.52 11.16
C SER A 107 6.93 -14.73 11.32
N PRO A 108 8.03 -15.35 11.79
CA PRO A 108 9.38 -14.77 11.70
C PRO A 108 9.87 -14.66 10.23
N GLN A 109 8.95 -14.74 9.27
CA GLN A 109 9.25 -14.80 7.86
C GLN A 109 9.72 -13.43 7.36
N THR A 110 10.71 -13.45 6.48
CA THR A 110 11.07 -12.30 5.68
C THR A 110 9.87 -11.87 4.82
N PRO A 111 9.68 -10.57 4.55
CA PRO A 111 8.63 -10.12 3.63
C PRO A 111 8.81 -10.83 2.28
N GLN A 112 7.70 -11.19 1.66
CA GLN A 112 7.74 -11.76 0.31
C GLN A 112 7.59 -10.62 -0.70
N PRO A 113 8.39 -10.60 -1.78
CA PRO A 113 8.13 -9.66 -2.86
C PRO A 113 6.71 -9.90 -3.38
N GLY A 114 5.98 -8.84 -3.72
CA GLY A 114 4.79 -9.00 -4.54
C GLY A 114 5.19 -9.81 -5.78
N GLY A 115 4.50 -10.92 -6.03
CA GLY A 115 4.84 -11.81 -7.14
C GLY A 115 5.00 -11.06 -8.46
N THR A 116 5.72 -11.67 -9.39
CA THR A 116 5.77 -11.18 -10.78
C THR A 116 4.38 -11.18 -11.43
N THR A 117 3.42 -11.90 -10.85
CA THR A 117 2.03 -11.92 -11.28
C THR A 117 1.23 -10.82 -10.57
N SER A 118 0.38 -10.12 -11.34
CA SER A 118 -0.45 -9.00 -10.85
C SER A 118 -1.41 -9.36 -9.71
N SER A 119 -1.58 -10.64 -9.38
CA SER A 119 -2.55 -11.15 -8.40
C SER A 119 -1.97 -11.32 -7.00
N GLU A 120 -0.65 -11.34 -6.83
CA GLU A 120 -0.04 -11.57 -5.52
C GLU A 120 0.00 -10.27 -4.69
N PRO A 121 -0.45 -10.31 -3.41
CA PRO A 121 -0.45 -9.14 -2.56
C PRO A 121 0.99 -8.73 -2.19
N ILE A 122 1.17 -7.46 -1.85
CA ILE A 122 2.37 -7.02 -1.13
C ILE A 122 2.31 -7.61 0.27
N VAL A 123 3.33 -8.39 0.66
CA VAL A 123 3.41 -9.01 1.98
C VAL A 123 4.38 -8.22 2.87
N TRP A 124 3.82 -7.46 3.80
CA TRP A 124 4.57 -6.67 4.76
C TRP A 124 4.87 -7.47 6.04
N THR A 125 6.03 -7.21 6.63
CA THR A 125 6.28 -7.43 8.06
C THR A 125 6.30 -6.09 8.77
N HIS A 126 6.16 -6.06 10.09
CA HIS A 126 6.28 -4.82 10.87
C HIS A 126 7.61 -4.12 10.61
N ALA A 127 8.72 -4.86 10.64
CA ALA A 127 10.05 -4.32 10.37
C ALA A 127 10.17 -3.74 8.94
N ALA A 128 9.60 -4.42 7.94
CA ALA A 128 9.64 -3.94 6.56
C ALA A 128 8.79 -2.68 6.35
N LEU A 129 7.62 -2.62 6.98
CA LEU A 129 6.74 -1.46 6.94
C LEU A 129 7.38 -0.25 7.62
N LEU A 130 7.96 -0.43 8.81
CA LEU A 130 8.70 0.62 9.52
C LEU A 130 9.90 1.12 8.70
N ALA A 131 10.69 0.20 8.13
CA ALA A 131 11.82 0.55 7.28
C ALA A 131 11.38 1.32 6.02
N PHE A 132 10.22 0.95 5.45
CA PHE A 132 9.65 1.68 4.32
C PHE A 132 9.19 3.09 4.72
N TRP A 133 8.55 3.25 5.88
CA TRP A 133 8.17 4.56 6.40
C TRP A 133 9.39 5.47 6.60
N GLN A 134 10.43 4.97 7.24
CA GLN A 134 11.70 5.69 7.41
C GLN A 134 12.35 6.03 6.06
N TYR A 135 12.26 5.13 5.09
CA TYR A 135 12.75 5.36 3.74
C TYR A 135 12.04 6.54 3.06
N VAL A 136 10.71 6.60 3.09
CA VAL A 136 9.95 7.71 2.47
C VAL A 136 10.13 9.03 3.23
N LEU A 137 10.34 8.98 4.55
CA LEU A 137 10.74 10.16 5.33
C LEU A 137 12.12 10.69 4.89
N SER A 138 13.08 9.80 4.63
CA SER A 138 14.39 10.21 4.11
C SER A 138 14.30 10.82 2.70
N PHE A 139 13.31 10.38 1.90
CA PHE A 139 13.01 10.94 0.58
C PHE A 139 12.59 12.41 0.69
N ARG A 140 11.70 12.71 1.65
CA ARG A 140 11.27 14.07 1.93
C ARG A 140 12.43 14.97 2.34
N GLN A 141 13.35 14.49 3.18
CA GLN A 141 14.49 15.26 3.68
C GLN A 141 15.53 15.60 2.59
N LYS A 142 15.69 14.75 1.58
CA LYS A 142 16.73 14.93 0.54
C LYS A 142 16.36 15.94 -0.55
N THR A 143 15.11 16.44 -0.56
CA THR A 143 14.54 17.50 -1.45
C THR A 143 14.72 17.35 -2.98
N LYS A 144 15.36 16.27 -3.47
CA LYS A 144 15.62 16.07 -4.92
C LYS A 144 14.36 15.99 -5.78
N LEU A 145 13.23 15.58 -5.19
CA LEU A 145 11.93 15.44 -5.86
C LEU A 145 10.98 16.62 -5.59
N GLY A 146 11.50 17.71 -5.01
CA GLY A 146 10.70 18.87 -4.61
C GLY A 146 9.96 18.65 -3.29
N SER A 147 8.80 19.29 -3.15
CA SER A 147 8.01 19.24 -1.91
C SER A 147 7.17 17.97 -1.83
N LEU A 148 7.45 17.13 -0.83
CA LEU A 148 6.70 15.92 -0.53
C LEU A 148 5.94 16.07 0.79
N SER A 149 4.68 15.65 0.82
CA SER A 149 3.94 15.39 2.07
C SER A 149 3.68 13.90 2.20
N LEU A 150 3.58 13.41 3.42
CA LEU A 150 3.32 12.01 3.72
C LEU A 150 2.15 11.92 4.68
N SER A 151 1.27 10.95 4.48
CA SER A 151 0.31 10.55 5.51
C SER A 151 0.24 9.03 5.62
N PHE A 152 0.05 8.53 6.84
CA PHE A 152 -0.38 7.16 7.10
C PHE A 152 -1.84 7.20 7.53
N THR A 153 -2.68 6.39 6.88
CA THR A 153 -4.11 6.34 7.16
C THR A 153 -4.49 4.91 7.50
N THR A 154 -5.01 4.74 8.72
CA THR A 154 -5.72 3.54 9.15
C THR A 154 -7.22 3.81 8.99
N PRO A 155 -8.03 2.79 8.65
CA PRO A 155 -9.47 2.86 8.87
C PRO A 155 -9.68 3.33 10.30
N GLU A 156 -10.35 4.45 10.51
CA GLU A 156 -10.81 4.80 11.84
C GLU A 156 -11.55 3.57 12.34
N THR A 157 -11.00 2.93 13.38
CA THR A 157 -11.79 2.04 14.20
C THR A 157 -12.87 2.97 14.67
N ARG A 158 -14.07 2.86 14.08
CA ARG A 158 -15.24 3.63 14.49
C ARG A 158 -15.48 3.19 15.93
N HIS A 159 -14.73 3.78 16.86
CA HIS A 159 -14.95 3.68 18.27
C HIS A 159 -16.37 4.20 18.38
N SER A 160 -17.24 3.26 18.69
CA SER A 160 -18.67 3.31 18.79
C SER A 160 -19.10 4.22 19.94
N ASN A 161 -18.58 5.45 19.99
CA ASN A 161 -18.86 6.43 21.02
C ASN A 161 -19.99 7.39 20.62
N LEU A 162 -20.60 7.21 19.44
CA LEU A 162 -21.81 7.94 19.06
C LEU A 162 -23.12 7.34 19.61
N ASN A 163 -23.06 6.27 20.41
CA ASN A 163 -24.22 5.75 21.14
C ASN A 163 -24.19 6.06 22.65
N ALA A 164 -23.28 6.92 23.12
CA ALA A 164 -23.39 7.43 24.48
C ALA A 164 -24.45 8.55 24.52
N HIS A 165 -25.62 8.20 25.06
CA HIS A 165 -26.57 9.11 25.70
C HIS A 165 -27.49 9.97 24.80
N LEU A 166 -28.32 9.34 23.97
CA LEU A 166 -29.69 9.85 23.77
C LEU A 166 -30.66 8.86 24.42
N ASP A 167 -30.63 8.88 25.74
CA ASP A 167 -31.69 8.34 26.59
C ASP A 167 -32.88 9.33 26.49
N LEU A 168 -33.54 9.34 25.33
CA LEU A 168 -34.81 10.01 25.15
C LEU A 168 -35.90 8.95 25.28
N SER A 169 -36.49 9.00 26.46
CA SER A 169 -37.70 8.34 26.93
C SER A 169 -38.74 8.03 25.85
N ASN A 170 -39.25 6.80 25.94
CA ASN A 170 -40.46 6.26 25.31
C ASN A 170 -41.62 7.27 25.24
N ASP A 171 -42.11 7.53 24.03
CA ASP A 171 -43.48 7.21 23.59
C ASP A 171 -43.64 7.66 22.13
N ASP A 172 -44.40 6.89 21.35
CA ASP A 172 -44.73 7.01 19.90
C ASP A 172 -43.86 6.18 18.91
N ASP A 173 -44.33 4.96 18.64
CA ASP A 173 -43.57 3.81 18.12
C ASP A 173 -43.61 3.55 16.59
N GLU A 174 -44.24 4.40 15.76
CA GLU A 174 -44.35 4.10 14.30
C GLU A 174 -43.52 4.99 13.35
N GLU A 175 -43.37 6.29 13.63
CA GLU A 175 -42.75 7.21 12.67
C GLU A 175 -41.21 7.11 12.62
N VAL A 176 -40.59 6.66 13.73
CA VAL A 176 -39.13 6.54 13.86
C VAL A 176 -38.56 5.39 13.01
N SER A 177 -39.38 4.39 12.65
CA SER A 177 -38.95 3.23 11.84
C SER A 177 -38.58 3.63 10.41
N LEU A 178 -39.32 4.57 9.79
CA LEU A 178 -39.06 5.02 8.42
C LEU A 178 -37.81 5.92 8.32
N LEU A 179 -37.54 6.74 9.33
CA LEU A 179 -36.33 7.58 9.39
C LEU A 179 -35.05 6.74 9.61
N LYS A 180 -35.12 5.68 10.44
CA LYS A 180 -34.00 4.74 10.62
C LYS A 180 -33.67 3.99 9.33
N LYS A 181 -34.67 3.60 8.53
CA LYS A 181 -34.45 2.90 7.25
C LYS A 181 -33.83 3.82 6.18
N ARG A 182 -34.24 5.09 6.14
CA ARG A 182 -33.68 6.10 5.21
C ARG A 182 -32.22 6.45 5.52
N ASN A 183 -31.84 6.46 6.79
CA ASN A 183 -30.45 6.74 7.21
C ASN A 183 -29.50 5.56 6.96
N GLN A 184 -29.96 4.31 7.06
CA GLN A 184 -29.12 3.15 6.73
C GLN A 184 -28.74 3.10 5.24
N ASP A 185 -29.66 3.44 4.34
CA ASP A 185 -29.38 3.49 2.90
C ASP A 185 -28.46 4.66 2.51
N PHE A 186 -28.50 5.78 3.25
CA PHE A 186 -27.62 6.91 3.02
C PHE A 186 -26.17 6.62 3.45
N HIS A 187 -25.99 5.96 4.60
CA HIS A 187 -24.65 5.58 5.07
C HIS A 187 -24.00 4.46 4.24
N LYS A 188 -24.77 3.58 3.60
CA LYS A 188 -24.25 2.62 2.61
C LYS A 188 -23.77 3.28 1.32
N ARG A 189 -24.27 4.48 0.98
CA ARG A 189 -23.96 5.16 -0.29
C ARG A 189 -22.78 6.13 -0.22
N ILE A 190 -22.25 6.43 0.97
CA ILE A 190 -21.13 7.36 1.17
C ILE A 190 -20.02 6.73 2.03
N ALA A 191 -19.85 5.41 1.98
CA ALA A 191 -18.59 4.84 2.44
C ALA A 191 -17.54 5.18 1.37
N HIS A 192 -16.60 6.08 1.71
CA HIS A 192 -15.50 6.39 0.79
C HIS A 192 -14.79 5.07 0.46
N PRO A 193 -14.53 4.74 -0.81
CA PRO A 193 -13.96 3.45 -1.21
C PRO A 193 -12.61 3.09 -0.57
N LEU A 194 -11.93 4.06 0.07
CA LEU A 194 -10.67 3.91 0.79
C LEU A 194 -10.84 3.60 2.29
N ALA A 195 -12.06 3.68 2.83
CA ALA A 195 -12.31 3.57 4.27
C ALA A 195 -12.00 2.19 4.86
N SER A 196 -11.86 1.14 4.03
CA SER A 196 -11.54 -0.23 4.45
C SER A 196 -10.07 -0.60 4.26
N VAL A 197 -9.23 0.32 3.80
CA VAL A 197 -7.83 0.05 3.43
C VAL A 197 -6.90 0.83 4.34
N VAL A 198 -5.87 0.17 4.87
CA VAL A 198 -4.73 0.86 5.49
C VAL A 198 -3.73 1.19 4.39
N TYR A 199 -3.32 2.45 4.28
CA TYR A 199 -2.39 2.88 3.25
C TYR A 199 -1.48 4.02 3.70
N ILE A 200 -0.35 4.15 3.00
CA ILE A 200 0.51 5.33 3.04
C ILE A 200 0.22 6.16 1.79
N LYS A 201 0.04 7.47 1.95
CA LYS A 201 -0.18 8.41 0.86
C LYS A 201 1.00 9.36 0.75
N ILE A 202 1.60 9.42 -0.44
CA ILE A 202 2.79 10.23 -0.73
C ILE A 202 2.39 11.34 -1.69
N TYR A 203 2.17 12.54 -1.16
CA TYR A 203 1.76 13.72 -1.91
C TYR A 203 2.95 14.39 -2.58
N HIS A 204 2.78 14.79 -3.83
CA HIS A 204 3.81 15.46 -4.63
C HIS A 204 3.16 16.32 -5.72
N TYR A 205 3.95 17.13 -6.44
CA TYR A 205 3.47 17.83 -7.63
C TYR A 205 3.21 16.86 -8.78
N ALA A 206 2.23 17.15 -9.62
CA ALA A 206 1.82 16.27 -10.71
C ALA A 206 2.97 15.93 -11.68
N GLU A 207 3.83 16.91 -11.98
CA GLU A 207 4.99 16.75 -12.89
C GLU A 207 6.03 15.72 -12.42
N VAL A 208 6.14 15.47 -11.11
CA VAL A 208 7.10 14.49 -10.56
C VAL A 208 6.52 13.09 -10.34
N SER A 209 5.27 12.84 -10.74
CA SER A 209 4.56 11.59 -10.41
C SER A 209 5.37 10.34 -10.72
N MET A 210 5.91 10.23 -11.93
CA MET A 210 6.65 9.03 -12.35
C MET A 210 8.06 8.97 -11.78
N HIS A 211 8.64 10.11 -11.37
CA HIS A 211 9.92 10.15 -10.66
C HIS A 211 9.78 9.70 -9.20
N VAL A 212 8.70 10.12 -8.53
CA VAL A 212 8.35 9.63 -7.19
C VAL A 212 8.08 8.13 -7.24
N ARG A 213 7.36 7.65 -8.27
CA ARG A 213 7.13 6.22 -8.47
C ARG A 213 8.42 5.44 -8.63
N HIS A 214 9.37 5.95 -9.41
CA HIS A 214 10.69 5.33 -9.55
C HIS A 214 11.39 5.23 -8.20
N GLY A 215 11.36 6.31 -7.42
CA GLY A 215 11.84 6.34 -6.05
C GLY A 215 11.25 5.24 -5.17
N ILE A 216 9.93 5.12 -5.15
CA ILE A 216 9.23 4.07 -4.38
C ILE A 216 9.71 2.67 -4.79
N ASP A 217 9.81 2.40 -6.10
CA ASP A 217 10.29 1.11 -6.63
C ASP A 217 11.75 0.78 -6.28
N LEU A 218 12.57 1.77 -5.92
CA LEU A 218 13.95 1.55 -5.47
C LEU A 218 14.04 1.04 -4.03
N PHE A 219 12.95 1.05 -3.25
CA PHE A 219 12.97 0.55 -1.88
C PHE A 219 13.41 -0.92 -1.80
N ARG A 220 14.32 -1.21 -0.88
CA ARG A 220 14.80 -2.55 -0.58
C ARG A 220 14.78 -2.76 0.92
N PHE A 221 14.09 -3.80 1.38
CA PHE A 221 14.18 -4.20 2.78
C PHE A 221 15.49 -4.96 2.99
N LYS A 222 16.26 -4.54 4.00
CA LYS A 222 17.48 -5.24 4.42
C LYS A 222 17.08 -6.34 5.39
N THR A 223 17.46 -7.58 5.08
CA THR A 223 17.33 -8.69 6.03
C THR A 223 18.54 -8.75 6.94
N GLU A 224 18.53 -9.62 7.94
CA GLU A 224 19.70 -9.88 8.80
C GLU A 224 20.92 -10.36 7.99
N SER A 225 20.67 -11.03 6.87
CA SER A 225 21.72 -11.41 5.92
C SER A 225 22.06 -10.24 5.01
N PRO A 226 23.27 -9.66 5.07
CA PRO A 226 23.63 -8.44 4.33
C PRO A 226 23.56 -8.62 2.80
N GLU A 227 23.74 -9.85 2.33
CA GLU A 227 23.67 -10.22 0.90
C GLU A 227 22.24 -10.29 0.37
N ARG A 228 21.23 -10.42 1.25
CA ARG A 228 19.83 -10.58 0.86
C ARG A 228 19.05 -9.29 1.08
N ARG A 229 18.73 -8.63 -0.03
CA ARG A 229 17.85 -7.46 -0.08
C ARG A 229 16.57 -7.81 -0.82
N ILE A 230 15.44 -7.51 -0.20
CA ILE A 230 14.12 -7.88 -0.75
C ILE A 230 13.47 -6.66 -1.36
N LYS A 231 13.00 -6.79 -2.61
CA LYS A 231 12.18 -5.77 -3.27
C LYS A 231 10.71 -5.98 -2.91
N VAL A 232 10.30 -5.47 -1.76
CA VAL A 232 8.94 -5.72 -1.23
C VAL A 232 7.85 -5.33 -2.23
N MET A 233 8.05 -4.25 -2.99
CA MET A 233 7.10 -3.73 -3.98
C MET A 233 7.47 -4.06 -5.44
N GLU A 234 8.29 -5.08 -5.69
CA GLU A 234 8.53 -5.52 -7.07
C GLU A 234 7.21 -5.97 -7.72
N GLY A 235 6.96 -5.55 -8.97
CA GLY A 235 5.73 -5.87 -9.68
C GLY A 235 4.45 -5.18 -9.17
N ALA A 236 4.50 -4.49 -8.03
CA ALA A 236 3.34 -3.87 -7.42
C ALA A 236 2.72 -2.80 -8.33
N ARG A 237 1.41 -2.86 -8.49
CA ARG A 237 0.57 -1.90 -9.22
C ARG A 237 -0.03 -0.89 -8.25
N LEU A 238 0.58 0.27 -8.14
CA LEU A 238 0.16 1.33 -7.24
C LEU A 238 -0.79 2.29 -7.95
N VAL A 239 -1.62 2.98 -7.18
CA VAL A 239 -2.60 3.94 -7.69
C VAL A 239 -2.10 5.35 -7.47
N LEU A 240 -2.09 6.15 -8.54
CA LEU A 240 -1.92 7.59 -8.48
C LEU A 240 -3.32 8.22 -8.37
N VAL A 241 -3.49 9.13 -7.42
CA VAL A 241 -4.73 9.88 -7.23
C VAL A 241 -4.50 11.38 -7.36
N ASP A 242 -5.58 12.13 -7.65
CA ASP A 242 -5.61 13.58 -7.64
C ASP A 242 -5.76 14.15 -6.20
N GLU A 243 -5.90 15.47 -6.08
CA GLU A 243 -6.12 16.17 -4.82
C GLU A 243 -7.41 15.78 -4.09
N LEU A 244 -8.42 15.30 -4.82
CA LEU A 244 -9.71 14.82 -4.29
C LEU A 244 -9.69 13.31 -4.00
N SER A 245 -8.54 12.66 -4.17
CA SER A 245 -8.38 11.20 -4.04
C SER A 245 -9.14 10.38 -5.09
N ASN A 246 -9.45 10.97 -6.25
CA ASN A 246 -9.93 10.22 -7.40
C ASN A 246 -8.75 9.54 -8.10
N GLY A 247 -8.97 8.32 -8.60
CA GLY A 247 -7.95 7.58 -9.33
C GLY A 247 -7.61 8.26 -10.66
N VAL A 248 -6.31 8.47 -10.89
CA VAL A 248 -5.77 9.05 -12.13
C VAL A 248 -5.19 7.96 -13.02
N LEU A 249 -4.31 7.13 -12.48
CA LEU A 249 -3.72 6.00 -13.19
C LEU A 249 -3.22 4.91 -12.23
N ILE A 250 -2.98 3.73 -12.77
CA ILE A 250 -2.26 2.63 -12.14
C ILE A 250 -0.94 2.46 -12.87
N SER A 251 0.16 2.34 -12.14
CA SER A 251 1.47 1.98 -12.70
C SER A 251 2.08 0.88 -11.88
#